data_AF-A0A149S7A2-F1
#
_entry.id   AF-A0A149S7A2-F1
#
_cell.length_a   1.000
_cell.length_b   1.000
_cell.length_c   1.000
_cell.angle_alpha   90.00
_cell.angle_beta   90.00
_cell.angle_gamma   90.00
#
_symmetry.space_group_name_H-M   'P 1'
#
loop_
_entity.id
_entity.type
_entity.pdbx_description
1 polymer ?
#
loop_
_entity_poly.entity_id
_entity_poly.type
_entity_poly.pdbx_seq_one_letter_code
_entity_poly.pdbx_strand_id
1 'polypeptide(L)'
;MCNNDKRQAVLDRARARADKAKAALAKVEAQVKRDARKVDTRRAIVIGKLLLKAAGDDAHFAEVAREIAARAAPRDRDLFPDLLSGGSGQ
;
A
#
# COMPACT_ATOMS: atom_id res chain seq x y z
N MET A 1 41.72 -12.85 -35.89
CA MET A 1 40.37 -12.71 -35.28
C MET A 1 39.35 -12.46 -36.38
N CYS A 2 38.39 -13.37 -36.55
CA CYS A 2 37.44 -13.33 -37.66
C CYS A 2 36.37 -12.25 -37.45
N ASN A 3 35.79 -11.77 -38.55
CA ASN A 3 34.78 -10.70 -38.53
C ASN A 3 33.50 -11.11 -37.75
N ASN A 4 33.26 -12.43 -37.63
CA ASN A 4 32.14 -13.00 -36.89
C ASN A 4 32.32 -12.87 -35.36
N ASP A 5 33.53 -13.05 -34.84
CA ASP A 5 33.84 -12.94 -33.40
C ASP A 5 33.59 -11.50 -32.90
N LYS A 6 33.93 -10.51 -33.72
CA LYS A 6 33.69 -9.10 -33.42
C LYS A 6 32.20 -8.78 -33.35
N ARG A 7 31.38 -9.34 -34.26
CA ARG A 7 29.92 -9.18 -34.25
C ARG A 7 29.30 -9.83 -33.03
N GLN A 8 29.75 -11.03 -32.67
CA GLN A 8 29.27 -11.74 -31.48
C GLN A 8 29.57 -10.94 -30.20
N ALA A 9 30.80 -10.42 -30.06
CA ALA A 9 31.17 -9.59 -28.92
C ALA A 9 30.32 -8.31 -28.79
N VAL A 10 29.89 -7.72 -29.91
CA VAL A 10 28.97 -6.55 -29.90
C VAL A 10 27.57 -6.98 -29.43
N LEU A 11 27.05 -8.10 -29.92
CA LEU A 11 25.74 -8.62 -29.51
C LEU A 11 25.72 -8.97 -28.02
N ASP A 12 26.77 -9.58 -27.50
CA ASP A 12 26.84 -9.97 -26.08
C ASP A 12 26.91 -8.74 -25.18
N ARG A 13 27.66 -7.69 -25.58
CA ARG A 13 27.65 -6.40 -24.88
C ARG A 13 26.28 -5.72 -24.94
N ALA A 14 25.60 -5.78 -26.07
CA ALA A 14 24.26 -5.22 -26.21
C ALA A 14 23.24 -5.95 -25.32
N ARG A 15 23.31 -7.28 -25.26
CA ARG A 15 22.49 -8.11 -24.35
C ARG A 15 22.76 -7.78 -22.89
N ALA A 16 24.02 -7.75 -22.46
CA ALA A 16 24.38 -7.40 -21.09
C ALA A 16 23.87 -6.00 -20.69
N ARG A 17 23.91 -5.03 -21.61
CA ARG A 17 23.33 -3.69 -21.38
C ARG A 17 21.81 -3.73 -21.28
N ALA A 18 21.14 -4.49 -22.15
CA ALA A 18 19.69 -4.65 -22.10
C ALA A 18 19.23 -5.33 -20.80
N ASP A 19 19.94 -6.35 -20.34
CA ASP A 19 19.61 -7.06 -19.09
C ASP A 19 19.83 -6.16 -17.87
N LYS A 20 20.89 -5.35 -17.86
CA LYS A 20 21.11 -4.33 -16.84
C LYS A 20 20.00 -3.28 -16.83
N ALA A 21 19.55 -2.83 -18.00
CA ALA A 21 18.46 -1.86 -18.10
C ALA A 21 17.12 -2.45 -17.61
N LYS A 22 16.82 -3.70 -17.96
CA LYS A 22 15.63 -4.42 -17.46
C LYS A 22 15.65 -4.56 -15.94
N ALA A 23 16.80 -4.93 -15.36
CA ALA A 23 16.95 -5.04 -13.91
C ALA A 23 16.75 -3.68 -13.21
N ALA A 24 17.27 -2.60 -13.80
CA ALA A 24 17.06 -1.24 -13.30
C ALA A 24 15.59 -0.82 -13.36
N LEU A 25 14.89 -1.12 -14.46
CA LEU A 25 13.46 -0.86 -14.62
C LEU A 25 12.64 -1.60 -13.57
N ALA A 26 12.87 -2.90 -13.39
CA ALA A 26 12.18 -3.71 -12.39
C ALA A 26 12.37 -3.16 -10.97
N LYS A 27 13.56 -2.64 -10.65
CA LYS A 27 13.83 -2.00 -9.36
C LYS A 27 13.03 -0.71 -9.18
N VAL A 28 12.93 0.13 -10.22
CA VAL A 28 12.13 1.37 -10.19
C VAL A 28 10.66 1.04 -10.05
N GLU A 29 10.13 0.09 -10.82
CA GLU A 29 8.73 -0.35 -10.71
C GLU A 29 8.40 -0.87 -9.31
N ALA A 30 9.28 -1.68 -8.72
CA ALA A 30 9.11 -2.16 -7.36
C ALA A 30 9.09 -1.01 -6.35
N GLN A 31 9.92 0.03 -6.55
CA GLN A 31 9.93 1.22 -5.70
C GLN A 31 8.63 2.01 -5.85
N VAL A 32 8.18 2.28 -7.07
CA VAL A 32 6.91 2.97 -7.34
C VAL A 32 5.74 2.24 -6.69
N LYS A 33 5.68 0.91 -6.81
CA LYS A 33 4.63 0.10 -6.14
C LYS A 33 4.67 0.22 -4.62
N ARG A 34 5.86 0.24 -4.01
CA ARG A 34 6.00 0.44 -2.56
C ARG A 34 5.54 1.83 -2.14
N ASP A 35 5.93 2.86 -2.86
CA ASP A 35 5.58 4.24 -2.51
C ASP A 35 4.08 4.51 -2.72
N ALA A 36 3.48 3.95 -3.78
CA ALA A 36 2.04 3.99 -3.98
C ALA A 36 1.29 3.35 -2.80
N ARG A 37 1.73 2.17 -2.33
CA ARG A 37 1.15 1.53 -1.14
C ARG A 37 1.29 2.40 0.11
N LYS A 38 2.44 3.03 0.33
CA LYS A 38 2.64 3.93 1.48
C LYS A 38 1.70 5.13 1.45
N VAL A 39 1.52 5.74 0.26
CA VAL A 39 0.60 6.86 0.08
C VAL A 39 -0.84 6.43 0.34
N ASP A 40 -1.25 5.28 -0.18
CA ASP A 40 -2.58 4.72 0.03
C ASP A 40 -2.85 4.40 1.50
N THR A 41 -1.91 3.73 2.18
CA THR A 41 -1.98 3.49 3.63
C THR A 41 -2.07 4.80 4.41
N ARG A 42 -1.28 5.82 4.05
CA ARG A 42 -1.35 7.13 4.72
C ARG A 42 -2.71 7.79 4.51
N ARG A 43 -3.28 7.72 3.31
CA ARG A 43 -4.63 8.25 3.02
C ARG A 43 -5.69 7.54 3.85
N ALA A 44 -5.65 6.21 3.92
CA ALA A 44 -6.56 5.42 4.74
C ALA A 44 -6.46 5.80 6.23
N ILE A 45 -5.25 5.98 6.77
CA ILE A 45 -5.06 6.41 8.16
C ILE A 45 -5.63 7.81 8.40
N VAL A 46 -5.37 8.77 7.51
CA VAL A 46 -5.86 10.14 7.66
C VAL A 46 -7.38 10.16 7.61
N ILE A 47 -7.98 9.50 6.61
CA ILE A 47 -9.44 9.40 6.49
C ILE A 47 -10.02 8.71 7.73
N GLY A 48 -9.47 7.58 8.15
CA GLY A 48 -9.91 6.88 9.36
C GLY A 48 -9.87 7.76 10.60
N LYS A 49 -8.80 8.54 10.81
CA LYS A 49 -8.72 9.51 11.93
C LYS A 49 -9.78 10.60 11.86
N LEU A 50 -10.06 11.11 10.65
CA LEU A 50 -11.11 12.12 10.46
C LEU A 50 -12.50 11.55 10.74
N LEU A 51 -12.78 10.31 10.30
CA LEU A 51 -14.04 9.63 10.57
C LEU A 51 -14.20 9.33 12.08
N LEU A 52 -13.15 8.85 12.75
CA LEU A 52 -13.19 8.63 14.21
C LEU A 52 -13.46 9.92 14.98
N LYS A 53 -12.87 11.04 14.54
CA LYS A 53 -13.16 12.35 15.12
C LYS A 53 -14.62 12.74 14.91
N ALA A 54 -15.15 12.59 13.70
CA ALA A 54 -16.55 12.89 13.40
C ALA A 54 -17.53 12.02 14.22
N ALA A 55 -17.18 10.76 14.50
CA ALA A 55 -17.96 9.90 15.39
C ALA A 55 -17.97 10.35 16.85
N GLY A 56 -16.97 11.12 17.29
CA GLY A 56 -17.00 11.75 18.61
C GLY A 56 -18.04 12.87 18.70
N ASP A 57 -18.36 13.51 17.57
CA ASP A 57 -19.23 14.67 17.49
C ASP A 57 -20.68 14.32 17.07
N ASP A 58 -20.91 13.14 16.47
CA ASP A 58 -22.21 12.65 15.98
C ASP A 58 -22.51 11.22 16.45
N ALA A 59 -23.52 11.08 17.31
CA ALA A 59 -23.93 9.81 17.92
C ALA A 59 -24.51 8.80 16.89
N HIS A 60 -25.23 9.27 15.87
CA HIS A 60 -25.78 8.40 14.84
C HIS A 60 -24.66 7.88 13.94
N PHE A 61 -23.72 8.75 13.58
CA PHE A 61 -22.54 8.34 12.83
C PHE A 61 -21.68 7.34 13.62
N ALA A 62 -21.53 7.53 14.93
CA ALA A 62 -20.83 6.59 15.80
C ALA A 62 -21.46 5.20 15.77
N GLU A 63 -22.78 5.10 15.86
CA GLU A 63 -23.51 3.83 15.80
C GLU A 63 -23.29 3.11 14.46
N VAL A 64 -23.45 3.81 13.35
CA VAL A 64 -23.21 3.27 12.00
C VAL A 64 -21.76 2.81 11.84
N ALA A 65 -20.79 3.59 12.34
CA ALA A 65 -19.37 3.23 12.30
C ALA A 65 -19.08 1.95 13.11
N ARG A 66 -19.71 1.78 14.27
CA ARG A 66 -19.60 0.55 15.08
C ARG A 66 -20.18 -0.66 14.37
N GLU A 67 -21.35 -0.53 13.74
CA GLU A 67 -21.93 -1.62 12.96
C GLU A 67 -21.03 -2.03 11.79
N ILE A 68 -20.48 -1.06 11.06
CA ILE A 68 -19.56 -1.33 9.96
C ILE A 68 -18.30 -2.03 10.49
N ALA A 69 -17.73 -1.57 11.60
CA ALA A 69 -16.56 -2.20 12.24
C ALA A 69 -16.87 -3.63 12.72
N ALA A 70 -18.07 -3.88 13.23
CA ALA A 70 -18.50 -5.22 13.67
C ALA A 70 -18.67 -6.21 12.49
N ARG A 71 -19.01 -5.69 11.30
CA ARG A 71 -19.13 -6.45 10.03
C ARG A 71 -17.79 -6.62 9.30
N ALA A 72 -16.81 -5.75 9.54
CA ALA A 72 -15.45 -5.96 9.06
C ALA A 72 -14.92 -7.32 9.59
N ALA A 73 -14.13 -8.02 8.77
CA ALA A 73 -13.77 -9.41 9.01
C ALA A 73 -13.32 -9.66 10.46
N PRO A 74 -13.62 -10.84 11.07
CA PRO A 74 -13.29 -11.12 12.47
C PRO A 74 -11.82 -10.87 12.85
N ARG A 75 -10.93 -10.91 11.86
CA ARG A 75 -9.49 -10.71 11.98
C ARG A 75 -9.06 -9.26 12.22
N ASP A 76 -9.90 -8.30 11.85
CA ASP A 76 -9.60 -6.87 11.90
C ASP A 76 -10.35 -6.16 13.05
N ARG A 77 -11.15 -6.89 13.84
CA ARG A 77 -11.87 -6.34 15.01
C ARG A 77 -10.93 -5.73 16.04
N ASP A 78 -9.78 -6.34 16.27
CA ASP A 78 -8.78 -5.86 17.23
C ASP A 78 -8.15 -4.52 16.83
N LEU A 79 -8.35 -4.06 15.58
CA LEU A 79 -7.87 -2.76 15.11
C LEU A 79 -8.78 -1.59 15.51
N PHE A 80 -9.99 -1.87 16.02
CA PHE A 80 -10.98 -0.86 16.39
C PHE A 80 -11.52 -1.01 17.83
N PRO A 81 -10.64 -1.17 18.84
CA PRO A 81 -11.07 -1.44 20.22
C PRO A 81 -11.94 -0.30 20.78
N ASP A 82 -11.64 0.96 20.46
CA ASP A 82 -12.38 2.12 20.99
C ASP A 82 -13.80 2.24 20.40
N LEU A 83 -14.00 1.76 19.18
CA LEU A 83 -15.32 1.69 18.55
C LEU A 83 -16.13 0.51 19.10
N LEU A 84 -15.49 -0.64 19.29
CA LEU A 84 -16.17 -1.88 19.69
C LEU A 84 -16.39 -2.01 21.20
N SER A 85 -15.64 -1.29 22.03
CA SER A 85 -15.72 -1.38 23.49
C SER A 85 -16.87 -0.59 24.12
N GLY A 86 -17.66 0.14 23.32
CA GLY A 86 -18.87 0.80 23.81
C GLY A 86 -18.59 1.69 25.02
N GLY A 87 -17.80 2.75 24.85
CA GLY A 87 -17.59 3.74 25.90
C GLY A 87 -18.89 4.45 26.26
N SER A 88 -19.56 3.95 27.30
CA SER A 88 -20.45 4.71 28.17
C SER A 88 -19.64 5.80 28.86
N GLY A 89 -19.61 6.99 28.27
CA GLY A 89 -19.23 8.21 28.96
C GLY A 89 -20.38 8.66 29.85
N GLN A 90 -20.08 8.74 31.16
CA GLN A 90 -20.85 9.44 32.19
C GLN A 90 -21.00 10.94 31.87
#